data_AF-A0A833JCU7-F1
#
_entry.id   AF-A0A833JCU7-F1
#
_cell.length_a   1.000
_cell.length_b   1.000
_cell.length_c   1.000
_cell.angle_alpha   90.00
_cell.angle_beta   90.00
_cell.angle_gamma   90.00
#
_symmetry.space_group_name_H-M   'P 1'
#
loop_
_entity.id
_entity.type
_entity.pdbx_description
1 polymer ?
#
loop_
_entity_poly.entity_id
_entity_poly.type
_entity_poly.pdbx_seq_one_letter_code
_entity_poly.pdbx_strand_id
1 'polypeptide(L)'
;MKSKYALITAAATTALLTTLPAVAEEAAATGMSTGTGLKLIGAGLAIGLAVVGAGQGQGHAAKGALESIGRNPQAYNKIFTPFLLAMALIEFQAILGLIIAFLILGK
;
A
#
# COMPACT_ATOMS: atom_id res chain seq x y z
N MET A 1 9.65 9.66 37.42
CA MET A 1 8.71 8.72 36.75
C MET A 1 9.07 8.41 35.29
N LYS A 2 9.55 9.38 34.47
CA LYS A 2 9.85 9.19 33.04
C LYS A 2 10.94 8.14 32.71
N SER A 3 11.92 7.92 33.60
CA SER A 3 13.03 6.98 33.39
C SER A 3 12.64 5.50 33.53
N LYS A 4 11.62 5.18 34.32
CA LYS A 4 11.19 3.78 34.56
C LYS A 4 10.39 3.21 33.38
N TYR A 5 9.57 4.05 32.73
CA TYR A 5 8.84 3.67 31.52
C TYR A 5 9.78 3.47 30.33
N ALA A 6 10.82 4.30 30.18
CA ALA A 6 11.83 4.14 29.13
C ALA A 6 12.57 2.79 29.20
N LEU A 7 12.86 2.30 30.41
CA LEU A 7 13.47 0.99 30.63
C LEU A 7 12.53 -0.18 30.31
N ILE A 8 11.25 -0.05 30.64
CA ILE A 8 10.23 -1.07 30.34
C ILE A 8 9.99 -1.14 28.82
N THR A 9 9.97 0.00 28.12
CA THR A 9 9.82 0.03 26.66
C THR A 9 11.07 -0.53 25.97
N ALA A 10 12.28 -0.20 26.44
CA ALA A 10 13.52 -0.77 25.89
C ALA A 10 13.58 -2.29 26.08
N ALA A 11 13.21 -2.80 27.26
CA ALA A 11 13.19 -4.23 27.56
C ALA A 11 12.15 -5.01 26.73
N ALA A 12 10.98 -4.40 26.45
CA ALA A 12 9.97 -4.97 25.56
C ALA A 12 10.47 -5.04 24.11
N THR A 13 11.26 -4.04 23.67
CA THR A 13 11.89 -4.03 22.34
C THR A 13 13.02 -5.06 22.23
N THR A 14 13.86 -5.24 23.26
CA THR A 14 14.92 -6.27 23.23
C THR A 14 14.38 -7.70 23.34
N ALA A 15 13.31 -7.93 24.10
CA ALA A 15 12.66 -9.25 24.17
C ALA A 15 12.04 -9.67 22.83
N LEU A 16 11.52 -8.70 22.06
CA LEU A 16 11.04 -8.92 20.70
C LEU A 16 12.17 -9.23 19.71
N LEU A 17 13.38 -8.71 19.95
CA LEU A 17 14.55 -9.02 19.11
C LEU A 17 15.11 -10.43 19.36
N THR A 18 15.02 -10.95 20.59
CA THR A 18 15.59 -12.26 20.95
C THR A 18 14.75 -13.45 20.54
N THR A 19 13.49 -13.27 20.14
CA THR A 19 12.60 -14.34 19.65
C THR A 19 12.69 -14.54 18.13
N LEU A 20 13.28 -13.60 17.39
CA LEU A 20 13.53 -13.70 15.95
C LEU A 20 14.28 -14.98 15.50
N PRO A 21 15.33 -15.47 16.20
CA PRO A 21 16.03 -16.69 15.79
C PRO A 21 15.17 -17.96 15.94
N ALA A 22 14.16 -17.98 16.81
CA ALA A 22 13.24 -19.12 16.92
C ALA A 22 12.24 -19.20 15.76
N VAL A 23 11.86 -18.04 15.17
CA VAL A 23 11.04 -17.99 13.94
C VAL A 23 11.87 -18.30 12.68
N ALA A 24 13.20 -18.18 12.78
CA ALA A 24 14.12 -18.48 11.68
C ALA A 24 14.28 -19.99 11.43
N GLU A 25 14.17 -20.82 12.48
CA GLU A 25 14.35 -22.28 12.37
C GLU A 25 13.11 -22.98 11.76
N GLU A 26 11.90 -22.49 12.04
CA GLU A 26 10.65 -23.07 11.51
C GLU A 26 10.43 -22.76 10.01
N ALA A 27 11.03 -21.69 9.49
CA ALA A 27 10.97 -21.32 8.07
C ALA A 27 11.74 -22.29 7.14
N ALA A 28 12.66 -23.10 7.68
CA ALA A 28 13.48 -24.02 6.89
C ALA A 28 12.69 -25.24 6.35
N ALA A 29 11.50 -25.52 6.87
CA ALA A 29 10.75 -26.74 6.57
C ALA A 29 10.03 -26.77 5.20
N THR A 30 10.04 -25.68 4.42
CA THR A 30 9.24 -25.55 3.18
C THR A 30 10.04 -25.46 1.88
N GLY A 31 11.37 -25.55 1.90
CA GLY A 31 12.19 -25.48 0.68
C GLY A 31 12.13 -24.13 -0.07
N MET A 32 11.42 -23.14 0.49
CA MET A 32 11.36 -21.77 -0.01
C MET A 32 12.46 -20.95 0.67
N SER A 33 13.40 -20.41 -0.10
CA SER A 33 14.40 -19.49 0.43
C SER A 33 13.72 -18.31 1.12
N THR A 34 14.18 -17.91 2.31
CA THR A 34 13.73 -16.69 3.01
C THR A 34 13.77 -15.46 2.08
N GLY A 35 14.73 -15.42 1.15
CA GLY A 35 14.82 -14.37 0.14
C GLY A 35 13.64 -14.34 -0.83
N THR A 36 13.09 -15.50 -1.20
CA THR A 36 11.88 -15.57 -2.03
C THR A 36 10.64 -15.16 -1.24
N GLY A 37 10.52 -15.58 0.02
CA GLY A 37 9.43 -15.16 0.90
C GLY A 37 9.38 -13.63 1.07
N LEU A 38 10.52 -12.99 1.31
CA LEU A 38 10.62 -11.53 1.44
C LEU A 38 10.27 -10.80 0.13
N LYS A 39 10.63 -11.33 -1.04
CA LYS A 39 10.24 -10.74 -2.34
C LYS A 39 8.73 -10.76 -2.55
N LEU A 40 8.05 -11.85 -2.20
CA LEU A 40 6.59 -11.95 -2.32
C LEU A 40 5.87 -10.94 -1.42
N ILE A 41 6.33 -10.81 -0.17
CA ILE A 41 5.80 -9.82 0.77
C ILE A 41 6.07 -8.40 0.26
N GLY A 42 7.30 -8.11 -0.17
CA GLY A 42 7.68 -6.80 -0.71
C GLY A 42 6.86 -6.38 -1.92
N ALA A 43 6.60 -7.30 -2.85
CA ALA A 43 5.77 -7.04 -4.02
C ALA A 43 4.30 -6.80 -3.66
N GLY A 44 3.74 -7.60 -2.76
CA GLY A 44 2.38 -7.40 -2.26
C GLY A 44 2.20 -6.06 -1.56
N LEU A 45 3.18 -5.64 -0.74
CA LEU A 45 3.17 -4.34 -0.07
C LEU A 45 3.33 -3.18 -1.05
N ALA A 46 4.19 -3.30 -2.06
CA ALA A 46 4.39 -2.24 -3.06
C ALA A 46 3.10 -1.89 -3.79
N ILE A 47 2.38 -2.89 -4.32
CA ILE A 47 1.11 -2.64 -4.99
C ILE A 47 -0.01 -2.29 -4.01
N GLY A 48 -0.08 -2.98 -2.86
CA GLY A 48 -1.12 -2.78 -1.86
C GLY A 48 -1.14 -1.35 -1.31
N LEU A 49 0.03 -0.79 -0.99
CA LEU A 49 0.13 0.59 -0.50
C LEU A 49 -0.16 1.61 -1.61
N ALA A 50 0.25 1.34 -2.85
CA ALA A 50 -0.04 2.23 -3.99
C ALA A 50 -1.55 2.34 -4.25
N VAL A 51 -2.28 1.22 -4.25
CA VAL A 51 -3.72 1.21 -4.56
C VAL A 51 -4.59 1.80 -3.43
N VAL A 52 -4.12 1.81 -2.18
CA VAL A 52 -4.84 2.48 -1.08
C VAL A 52 -4.95 3.99 -1.34
N GLY A 53 -3.85 4.62 -1.73
CA GLY A 53 -3.84 6.05 -2.08
C GLY A 53 -4.66 6.33 -3.33
N ALA A 54 -4.53 5.48 -4.36
CA ALA A 54 -5.27 5.61 -5.60
C ALA A 54 -6.79 5.48 -5.39
N GLY A 55 -7.24 4.45 -4.66
CA GLY A 55 -8.65 4.22 -4.37
C GLY A 55 -9.30 5.37 -3.59
N GLN A 56 -8.58 5.94 -2.61
CA GLN A 56 -9.07 7.11 -1.88
C GLN A 56 -9.22 8.34 -2.77
N GLY A 57 -8.25 8.60 -3.64
CA GLY A 57 -8.31 9.70 -4.61
C GLY A 57 -9.44 9.51 -5.62
N GLN A 58 -9.60 8.28 -6.14
CA GLN A 58 -10.64 7.93 -7.09
C GLN A 58 -12.03 8.11 -6.50
N GLY A 59 -12.25 7.62 -5.27
CA GLY A 59 -13.52 7.76 -4.57
C GLY A 59 -13.92 9.23 -4.38
N HIS A 60 -12.98 10.09 -3.98
CA HIS A 60 -13.25 11.53 -3.81
C HIS A 60 -13.58 12.22 -5.12
N ALA A 61 -12.79 11.99 -6.17
CA ALA A 61 -13.01 12.60 -7.48
C ALA A 61 -14.31 12.10 -8.12
N ALA A 62 -14.63 10.81 -8.00
CA ALA A 62 -15.89 10.24 -8.47
C ALA A 62 -17.09 10.82 -7.72
N LYS A 63 -17.02 10.92 -6.39
CA LYS A 63 -18.06 11.55 -5.58
C LYS A 63 -18.33 12.99 -6.03
N GLY A 64 -17.28 13.82 -6.14
CA GLY A 64 -17.41 15.21 -6.56
C GLY A 64 -17.99 15.37 -7.97
N ALA A 65 -17.59 14.50 -8.91
CA ALA A 65 -18.13 14.49 -10.26
C ALA A 65 -19.63 14.12 -10.27
N LEU A 66 -20.01 13.03 -9.59
CA LEU A 66 -21.39 12.54 -9.55
C LEU A 66 -22.33 13.51 -8.83
N GLU A 67 -21.91 14.11 -7.71
CA GLU A 67 -22.70 15.14 -7.01
C GLU A 67 -22.92 16.37 -7.90
N SER A 68 -21.88 16.80 -8.63
CA SER A 68 -21.96 17.94 -9.54
C SER A 68 -22.91 17.67 -10.72
N ILE A 69 -22.83 16.47 -11.32
CA ILE A 69 -23.73 16.03 -12.40
C ILE A 69 -25.16 15.88 -11.89
N GLY A 70 -25.36 15.31 -10.70
CA GLY A 70 -26.68 15.14 -10.10
C GLY A 70 -27.39 16.48 -9.84
N ARG A 71 -26.64 17.52 -9.47
CA ARG A 71 -27.18 18.88 -9.28
C ARG A 71 -27.41 19.62 -10.60
N ASN A 72 -26.53 19.41 -11.60
CA ASN A 72 -26.58 20.08 -12.89
C ASN A 72 -26.32 19.09 -14.04
N PRO A 73 -27.33 18.35 -14.51
CA PRO A 73 -27.15 17.31 -15.53
C PRO A 73 -26.58 17.83 -16.86
N GLN A 74 -26.90 19.08 -17.20
CA GLN A 74 -26.41 19.75 -18.41
C GLN A 74 -24.89 20.01 -18.40
N ALA A 75 -24.24 19.93 -17.22
CA ALA A 75 -22.80 20.12 -17.08
C ALA A 75 -21.99 18.83 -17.33
N TYR A 76 -22.63 17.69 -17.61
CA TYR A 76 -21.95 16.39 -17.78
C TYR A 76 -20.72 16.47 -18.69
N ASN A 77 -20.87 17.01 -19.89
CA ASN A 77 -19.78 17.10 -20.87
C ASN A 77 -18.61 17.96 -20.40
N LYS A 78 -18.86 18.97 -19.55
CA LYS A 78 -17.83 19.85 -18.99
C LYS A 78 -17.10 19.21 -17.80
N ILE A 79 -17.74 18.26 -17.12
CA ILE A 79 -17.20 17.55 -15.95
C ILE A 79 -16.46 16.28 -16.39
N PHE A 80 -16.95 15.59 -17.41
CA PHE A 80 -16.44 14.27 -17.80
C PHE A 80 -14.98 14.30 -18.23
N THR A 81 -14.57 15.27 -19.07
CA THR A 81 -13.18 15.39 -19.52
C THR A 81 -12.18 15.63 -18.37
N PRO A 82 -12.36 16.64 -17.49
CA PRO A 82 -11.44 16.83 -16.36
C PRO A 82 -11.52 15.68 -15.34
N PHE A 83 -12.69 15.06 -15.15
CA PHE A 83 -12.81 13.85 -14.33
C PHE A 83 -11.95 12.71 -14.87
N LEU A 84 -12.01 12.44 -16.18
CA LEU A 84 -11.25 11.38 -16.81
C LEU A 84 -9.74 11.64 -16.73
N LEU A 85 -9.32 12.91 -16.89
CA LEU A 85 -7.92 13.31 -16.69
C LEU A 85 -7.46 13.06 -15.25
N ALA A 86 -8.28 13.42 -14.26
CA ALA A 86 -7.98 13.14 -12.85
C ALA A 86 -7.90 11.63 -12.56
N MET A 87 -8.83 10.84 -13.09
CA MET A 87 -8.80 9.37 -12.97
C MET A 87 -7.52 8.78 -13.58
N ALA A 88 -7.13 9.24 -14.77
CA ALA A 88 -5.93 8.76 -15.45
C ALA A 88 -4.64 9.07 -14.68
N LEU A 89 -4.54 10.27 -14.08
CA LEU A 89 -3.39 10.64 -13.26
C LEU A 89 -3.30 9.82 -11.96
N ILE A 90 -4.45 9.52 -11.35
CA ILE A 90 -4.49 8.66 -10.16
C ILE A 90 -4.14 7.21 -10.52
N GLU A 91 -4.67 6.71 -11.64
CA GLU A 91 -4.39 5.34 -12.10
C GLU A 91 -2.92 5.15 -12.49
N PHE A 92 -2.27 6.17 -13.06
CA PHE A 92 -0.84 6.14 -13.33
C PHE A 92 -0.01 5.79 -12.09
N GLN A 93 -0.35 6.35 -10.93
CA GLN A 93 0.34 6.03 -9.67
C GLN A 93 0.09 4.59 -9.21
N ALA A 94 -1.11 4.05 -9.42
CA ALA A 94 -1.41 2.64 -9.12
C ALA A 94 -0.58 1.70 -10.01
N ILE A 95 -0.46 2.03 -11.31
CA ILE A 95 0.36 1.27 -12.26
C ILE A 95 1.84 1.33 -11.90
N LEU A 96 2.36 2.45 -11.41
CA LEU A 96 3.75 2.52 -10.90
C LEU A 96 3.99 1.52 -9.75
N GLY A 97 3.01 1.34 -8.86
CA GLY A 97 3.07 0.32 -7.81
C GLY A 97 3.10 -1.12 -8.36
N LEU A 98 2.30 -1.41 -9.38
CA LEU A 98 2.32 -2.69 -10.09
C LEU A 98 3.67 -2.95 -10.79
N ILE A 99 4.22 -1.94 -11.45
CA ILE A 99 5.53 -2.03 -12.11
C ILE A 99 6.60 -2.37 -11.08
N ILE A 100 6.64 -1.67 -9.94
CA ILE A 100 7.60 -1.96 -8.86
C ILE A 100 7.42 -3.38 -8.32
N ALA A 101 6.18 -3.85 -8.18
CA ALA A 101 5.92 -5.23 -7.76
C ALA A 101 6.50 -6.25 -8.76
N PHE A 102 6.36 -6.03 -10.08
CA PHE A 102 6.98 -6.89 -11.09
C PHE A 102 8.51 -6.83 -11.08
N LEU A 103 9.09 -5.63 -10.90
CA LEU A 103 10.54 -5.48 -10.75
C LEU A 103 11.08 -6.26 -9.54
N ILE A 104 10.36 -6.28 -8.41
CA ILE A 104 10.74 -7.07 -7.22
C ILE A 104 10.69 -8.58 -7.53
N LEU A 105 9.71 -9.02 -8.31
CA LEU A 105 9.59 -10.41 -8.76
C LEU A 105 10.62 -10.79 -9.84
N GLY A 106 11.30 -9.81 -10.44
CA GLY A 106 12.21 -10.02 -11.56
C GLY A 106 11.48 -10.41 -12.85
N LYS A 107 10.27 -9.86 -13.05
CA LYS A 107 9.46 -10.04 -14.25
C LYS A 107 9.41 -8.79 -15.11
#